data_AF-A0A1V1TD08-F1
#
_entry.id   AF-A0A1V1TD08-F1
#
_cell.length_a   1.000
_cell.length_b   1.000
_cell.length_c   1.000
_cell.angle_alpha   90.00
_cell.angle_beta   90.00
_cell.angle_gamma   90.00
#
_symmetry.space_group_name_H-M   'P 1'
#
loop_
_entity.id
_entity.type
_entity.pdbx_description
1 polymer ?
#
loop_
_entity_poly.entity_id
_entity_poly.type
_entity_poly.pdbx_seq_one_letter_code
_entity_poly.pdbx_strand_id
1 'polypeptide(L)'
;MKFQATAHVPPDVRHDFKTTPHAEIADLLSTSNSQVEVGIEVYESTGRGQYHLLLAVETVSPTSFLGYEDVYPQTEHFPPEIKDDQKKIAEHLIRSCIRGLWKELRRGNAVDEHTEDILVMYQSLASGFSSVESNGNEIQVPEFNLNSKALDKTGQVYDIDDRSLHGQTSWWIANRIAGVQLEHRTLNGLEMNGCNGIALGERVQ
;
A
#
# COMPACT_ATOMS: atom_id res chain seq x y z
N MET A 1 12.41 7.09 -9.98
CA MET A 1 11.75 6.15 -9.05
C MET A 1 11.77 4.79 -9.71
N LYS A 2 11.82 3.72 -8.91
CA LYS A 2 11.84 2.34 -9.42
C LYS A 2 10.54 1.68 -9.00
N PHE A 3 9.82 1.11 -9.94
CA PHE A 3 8.62 0.32 -9.69
C PHE A 3 8.92 -1.15 -9.94
N GLN A 4 8.43 -2.00 -9.06
CA GLN A 4 8.49 -3.45 -9.21
C GLN A 4 7.08 -4.01 -9.06
N ALA A 5 6.62 -4.74 -10.06
CA ALA A 5 5.40 -5.53 -10.00
C ALA A 5 5.74 -7.01 -9.92
N THR A 6 5.18 -7.71 -8.95
CA THR A 6 5.27 -9.16 -8.82
C THR A 6 3.87 -9.74 -8.83
N ALA A 7 3.58 -10.62 -9.79
CA ALA A 7 2.26 -11.21 -9.97
C ALA A 7 2.30 -12.74 -9.89
N HIS A 8 1.32 -13.33 -9.21
CA HIS A 8 1.06 -14.78 -9.22
C HIS A 8 -0.31 -15.02 -9.84
N VAL A 9 -0.35 -15.55 -11.06
CA VAL A 9 -1.58 -15.57 -11.86
C VAL A 9 -1.74 -16.87 -12.67
N PRO A 10 -2.97 -17.22 -13.09
CA PRO A 10 -3.20 -18.35 -13.98
C PRO A 10 -2.43 -18.21 -15.31
N PRO A 11 -2.04 -19.33 -15.94
CA PRO A 11 -1.29 -19.33 -17.20
C PRO A 11 -1.86 -18.44 -18.31
N ASP A 12 -3.19 -18.42 -18.40
CA ASP A 12 -3.96 -17.84 -19.51
C ASP A 12 -3.92 -16.31 -19.52
N VAL A 13 -3.66 -15.67 -18.38
CA VAL A 13 -3.62 -14.20 -18.23
C VAL A 13 -2.21 -13.63 -18.08
N ARG A 14 -1.17 -14.48 -18.15
CA ARG A 14 0.22 -14.04 -17.92
C ARG A 14 0.66 -12.92 -18.86
N HIS A 15 0.14 -12.90 -20.08
CA HIS A 15 0.47 -11.84 -21.04
C HIS A 15 -0.06 -10.48 -20.58
N ASP A 16 -1.32 -10.43 -20.13
CA ASP A 16 -1.96 -9.19 -19.68
C ASP A 16 -1.23 -8.59 -18.46
N PHE A 17 -0.79 -9.43 -17.52
CA PHE A 17 0.00 -8.99 -16.36
C PHE A 17 1.42 -8.51 -16.72
N LYS A 18 1.95 -8.86 -17.90
CA LYS A 18 3.24 -8.33 -18.37
C LYS A 18 3.11 -7.00 -19.09
N THR A 19 2.00 -6.77 -19.78
CA THR A 19 1.84 -5.62 -20.69
C THR A 19 1.02 -4.50 -20.07
N THR A 20 -0.07 -4.83 -19.38
CA THR A 20 -1.01 -3.83 -18.84
C THR A 20 -0.39 -2.98 -17.73
N PRO A 21 0.31 -3.53 -16.71
CA PRO A 21 0.91 -2.68 -15.68
C PRO A 21 1.98 -1.75 -16.25
N HIS A 22 2.77 -2.21 -17.23
CA HIS A 22 3.76 -1.37 -17.87
C HIS A 22 3.10 -0.20 -18.62
N ALA A 23 2.06 -0.47 -19.40
CA ALA A 23 1.32 0.55 -20.13
C ALA A 23 0.65 1.54 -19.19
N GLU A 24 -0.06 1.06 -18.17
CA GLU A 24 -0.74 1.93 -17.22
C GLU A 24 0.27 2.73 -16.38
N ILE A 25 1.30 2.13 -15.79
CA ILE A 25 2.32 2.86 -15.00
C ILE A 25 3.10 3.87 -15.87
N ALA A 26 3.46 3.50 -17.11
CA ALA A 26 4.15 4.40 -18.02
C ALA A 26 3.26 5.59 -18.43
N ASP A 27 1.99 5.34 -18.79
CA ASP A 27 1.03 6.39 -19.10
C ASP A 27 0.84 7.33 -17.92
N LEU A 28 0.79 6.81 -16.69
CA LEU A 28 0.64 7.61 -15.48
C LEU A 28 1.82 8.54 -15.23
N LEU A 29 3.04 8.05 -15.45
CA LEU A 29 4.26 8.78 -15.10
C LEU A 29 4.88 9.55 -16.27
N SER A 30 4.37 9.35 -17.50
CA SER A 30 4.73 10.12 -18.70
C SER A 30 4.47 11.63 -18.58
N THR A 31 3.72 12.06 -17.57
CA THR A 31 3.52 13.47 -17.19
C THR A 31 4.69 14.07 -16.41
N SER A 32 5.64 13.25 -15.96
CA SER A 32 6.80 13.68 -15.16
C SER A 32 8.10 13.48 -15.96
N ASN A 33 8.97 14.48 -16.00
CA ASN A 33 10.30 14.42 -16.64
C ASN A 33 11.29 13.45 -15.93
N SER A 34 10.78 12.47 -15.20
CA SER A 34 11.55 11.54 -14.39
C SER A 34 11.81 10.26 -15.16
N GLN A 35 13.03 9.73 -15.12
CA GLN A 35 13.27 8.35 -15.52
C GLN A 35 12.54 7.41 -14.54
N VAL A 36 11.60 6.64 -15.08
CA VAL A 36 10.86 5.60 -14.38
C VAL A 36 11.34 4.26 -14.92
N GLU A 37 11.76 3.40 -14.01
CA GLU A 37 12.08 2.00 -14.30
C GLU A 37 10.92 1.13 -13.79
N VAL A 38 10.38 0.27 -14.64
CA VAL A 38 9.29 -0.66 -14.28
C VAL A 38 9.75 -2.08 -14.51
N GLY A 39 10.06 -2.80 -13.43
CA GLY A 39 10.30 -4.24 -13.45
C GLY A 39 8.99 -5.00 -13.26
N ILE A 40 8.77 -6.06 -14.06
CA ILE A 40 7.58 -6.90 -13.94
C ILE A 40 7.99 -8.36 -13.93
N GLU A 41 7.67 -9.06 -12.85
CA GLU A 41 7.87 -10.49 -12.67
C GLU A 41 6.51 -11.18 -12.56
N VAL A 42 6.28 -12.19 -13.39
CA VAL A 42 5.01 -12.94 -13.41
C VAL A 42 5.28 -14.42 -13.22
N TYR A 43 4.70 -14.96 -12.16
CA TYR A 43 4.79 -16.35 -11.76
C TYR A 43 3.45 -17.05 -12.00
N GLU A 44 3.52 -18.35 -12.28
CA GLU A 44 2.33 -19.18 -12.43
C GLU A 44 1.75 -19.52 -11.05
N SER A 45 0.46 -19.23 -10.86
CA SER A 45 -0.28 -19.65 -9.66
C SER A 45 -0.69 -21.11 -9.80
N THR A 46 -0.49 -21.90 -8.74
CA THR A 46 -0.97 -23.28 -8.65
C THR A 46 -2.46 -23.36 -8.32
N GLY A 47 -3.06 -22.28 -7.82
CA GLY A 47 -4.48 -22.18 -7.51
C GLY A 47 -5.29 -21.71 -8.72
N ARG A 48 -6.22 -22.54 -9.21
CA ARG A 48 -7.15 -22.13 -10.27
C ARG A 48 -8.04 -20.98 -9.77
N GLY A 49 -8.04 -19.88 -10.50
CA GLY A 49 -8.84 -18.69 -10.17
C GLY A 49 -8.29 -17.86 -9.02
N GLN A 50 -7.02 -18.05 -8.63
CA GLN A 50 -6.33 -17.19 -7.66
C GLN A 50 -5.37 -16.26 -8.40
N TYR A 51 -5.46 -14.98 -8.07
CA TYR A 51 -4.61 -13.92 -8.64
C TYR A 51 -4.05 -13.12 -7.47
N HIS A 52 -2.79 -12.77 -7.56
CA HIS A 52 -2.15 -11.87 -6.62
C HIS A 52 -1.24 -10.93 -7.41
N LEU A 53 -1.25 -9.66 -7.01
CA LEU A 53 -0.36 -8.65 -7.53
C LEU A 53 0.15 -7.82 -6.37
N LEU A 54 1.47 -7.70 -6.27
CA LEU A 54 2.17 -6.73 -5.44
C LEU A 54 2.80 -5.70 -6.37
N LEU A 55 2.53 -4.42 -6.10
CA LEU A 55 3.20 -3.30 -6.72
C LEU A 55 3.98 -2.54 -5.66
N ALA A 56 5.30 -2.43 -5.84
CA ALA A 56 6.19 -1.72 -4.94
C ALA A 56 6.89 -0.56 -5.67
N VAL A 57 7.19 0.50 -4.93
CA VAL A 57 7.99 1.64 -5.40
C VAL A 57 9.12 1.95 -4.43
N GLU A 58 10.28 2.24 -5.00
CA GLU A 58 11.40 2.85 -4.28
C GLU A 58 11.49 4.34 -4.60
N THR A 59 11.34 5.17 -3.57
CA THR A 59 11.46 6.62 -3.63
C THR A 59 12.93 7.06 -3.54
N VAL A 60 13.24 8.28 -3.99
CA VAL A 60 14.64 8.76 -4.09
C VAL A 60 15.05 9.61 -2.88
N SER A 61 14.13 10.43 -2.34
CA SER A 61 14.44 11.32 -1.22
C SER A 61 13.18 11.65 -0.41
N PRO A 62 13.02 11.08 0.80
CA PRO A 62 13.85 10.03 1.38
C PRO A 62 13.75 8.73 0.57
N THR A 63 14.73 7.84 0.74
CA THR A 63 14.62 6.47 0.21
C THR A 63 13.68 5.68 1.11
N SER A 64 12.53 5.32 0.56
CA SER A 64 11.48 4.53 1.18
C SER A 64 11.01 3.48 0.19
N PHE A 65 10.52 2.36 0.73
CA PHE A 65 9.91 1.29 -0.04
C PHE A 65 8.44 1.25 0.36
N LEU A 66 7.56 1.53 -0.59
CA LEU A 66 6.12 1.50 -0.36
C LEU A 66 5.53 0.42 -1.25
N GLY A 67 4.70 -0.43 -0.67
CA GLY A 67 4.00 -1.50 -1.37
C GLY A 67 2.49 -1.31 -1.32
N TYR A 68 1.82 -1.81 -2.35
CA TYR A 68 0.41 -2.12 -2.29
C TYR A 68 0.17 -3.45 -2.98
N GLU A 69 -0.61 -4.31 -2.35
CA GLU A 69 -0.99 -5.60 -2.92
C GLU A 69 -2.49 -5.81 -2.88
N ASP A 70 -2.94 -6.65 -3.80
CA ASP A 70 -4.32 -7.10 -3.85
C ASP A 70 -4.38 -8.57 -4.27
N VAL A 71 -5.42 -9.28 -3.82
CA VAL A 71 -5.58 -10.73 -4.01
C VAL A 71 -7.01 -11.04 -4.42
N TYR A 72 -7.17 -11.75 -5.54
CA TYR A 72 -8.43 -12.36 -5.93
C TYR A 72 -8.44 -13.87 -5.64
N PRO A 73 -9.55 -14.45 -5.14
CA PRO A 73 -10.80 -13.79 -4.79
C PRO A 73 -10.80 -13.25 -3.36
N GLN A 74 -11.40 -12.07 -3.17
CA GLN A 74 -11.80 -11.55 -1.86
C GLN A 74 -13.30 -11.21 -1.88
N THR A 75 -14.01 -11.62 -0.82
CA THR A 75 -15.45 -11.42 -0.70
C THR A 75 -15.73 -9.93 -0.52
N GLU A 76 -16.75 -9.39 -1.22
CA GLU A 76 -17.13 -7.96 -1.22
C GLU A 76 -16.13 -6.98 -1.86
N HIS A 77 -14.89 -7.40 -2.08
CA HIS A 77 -13.82 -6.59 -2.68
C HIS A 77 -13.90 -6.50 -4.20
N PHE A 78 -14.19 -7.62 -4.87
CA PHE A 78 -14.33 -7.67 -6.33
C PHE A 78 -15.80 -7.69 -6.77
N PRO A 79 -16.17 -6.95 -7.83
CA PRO A 79 -17.53 -6.98 -8.37
C PRO A 79 -17.96 -8.42 -8.75
N PRO A 80 -19.14 -8.90 -8.35
CA PRO A 80 -19.56 -10.27 -8.67
C PRO A 80 -19.64 -10.55 -10.18
N GLU A 81 -19.84 -9.51 -11.00
CA GLU A 81 -20.03 -9.61 -12.45
C GLU A 81 -18.73 -9.96 -13.19
N ILE A 82 -17.57 -9.77 -12.56
CA ILE A 82 -16.26 -10.08 -13.17
C ILE A 82 -15.75 -11.49 -12.81
N LYS A 83 -16.48 -12.25 -11.97
CA LYS A 83 -16.01 -13.49 -11.35
C LYS A 83 -15.46 -14.54 -12.32
N ASP A 84 -16.07 -14.63 -13.51
CA ASP A 84 -15.72 -15.60 -14.55
C ASP A 84 -15.00 -14.95 -15.75
N ASP A 85 -14.68 -13.65 -15.65
CA ASP A 85 -14.02 -12.86 -16.70
C ASP A 85 -12.58 -12.58 -16.28
N GLN A 86 -11.68 -13.51 -16.63
CA GLN A 86 -10.27 -13.46 -16.23
C GLN A 86 -9.57 -12.15 -16.61
N LYS A 87 -9.96 -11.56 -17.75
CA LYS A 87 -9.40 -10.30 -18.23
C LYS A 87 -9.86 -9.13 -17.37
N LYS A 88 -11.16 -9.06 -17.05
CA LYS A 88 -11.66 -8.03 -16.13
C LYS A 88 -11.11 -8.18 -14.71
N ILE A 89 -10.89 -9.41 -14.24
CA ILE A 89 -10.20 -9.66 -12.96
C ILE A 89 -8.80 -9.07 -13.01
N ALA A 90 -8.04 -9.37 -14.07
CA ALA A 90 -6.69 -8.83 -14.25
C ALA A 90 -6.68 -7.30 -14.27
N GLU A 91 -7.53 -6.68 -15.09
CA GLU A 91 -7.65 -5.22 -15.20
C GLU A 91 -8.04 -4.58 -13.87
N HIS A 92 -9.01 -5.16 -13.15
CA HIS A 92 -9.44 -4.66 -11.85
C HIS A 92 -8.32 -4.72 -10.82
N LEU A 93 -7.62 -5.87 -10.73
CA LEU A 93 -6.53 -6.09 -9.79
C LEU A 93 -5.37 -5.11 -10.02
N ILE A 94 -4.97 -4.93 -11.29
CA ILE A 94 -3.90 -4.01 -11.68
C ILE A 94 -4.24 -2.57 -11.28
N ARG A 95 -5.45 -2.12 -11.62
CA ARG A 95 -5.90 -0.76 -11.33
C ARG A 95 -6.09 -0.50 -9.84
N SER A 96 -6.58 -1.49 -9.10
CA SER A 96 -6.67 -1.47 -7.64
C SER A 96 -5.27 -1.25 -7.04
N CYS A 97 -4.30 -2.07 -7.44
CA CYS A 97 -2.93 -1.98 -6.92
C CYS A 97 -2.24 -0.65 -7.24
N ILE A 98 -2.36 -0.19 -8.49
CA ILE A 98 -1.82 1.10 -8.91
C ILE A 98 -2.41 2.21 -8.06
N ARG A 99 -3.73 2.21 -7.86
CA ARG A 99 -4.41 3.23 -7.08
C ARG A 99 -4.00 3.21 -5.62
N GLY A 100 -3.96 2.02 -5.02
CA GLY A 100 -3.52 1.83 -3.64
C GLY A 100 -2.12 2.41 -3.43
N LEU A 101 -1.18 2.06 -4.31
CA LEU A 101 0.20 2.57 -4.23
C LEU A 101 0.28 4.09 -4.34
N TRP A 102 -0.54 4.73 -5.16
CA TRP A 102 -0.56 6.20 -5.22
C TRP A 102 -1.11 6.86 -3.98
N LYS A 103 -2.06 6.23 -3.27
CA LYS A 103 -2.46 6.73 -1.97
C LYS A 103 -1.29 6.70 -1.00
N GLU A 104 -0.55 5.59 -0.95
CA GLU A 104 0.66 5.48 -0.13
C GLU A 104 1.68 6.56 -0.49
N LEU A 105 1.94 6.78 -1.78
CA LEU A 105 2.81 7.86 -2.25
C LEU A 105 2.30 9.24 -1.83
N ARG A 106 0.99 9.49 -1.92
CA ARG A 106 0.37 10.78 -1.55
C ARG A 106 0.41 11.03 -0.05
N ARG A 107 0.27 9.99 0.78
CA ARG A 107 0.43 10.09 2.24
C ARG A 107 1.82 10.61 2.61
N GLY A 108 2.83 10.30 1.79
CA GLY A 108 4.18 10.83 1.93
C GLY A 108 4.89 10.36 3.21
N ASN A 109 4.37 9.31 3.84
CA ASN A 109 4.99 8.68 5.00
C ASN A 109 6.23 7.88 4.58
N ALA A 110 7.07 7.57 5.57
CA ALA A 110 8.32 6.84 5.34
C ALA A 110 8.09 5.36 4.99
N VAL A 111 6.89 4.84 5.27
CA VAL A 111 6.48 3.45 5.14
C VAL A 111 5.03 3.39 4.66
N ASP A 112 4.62 2.26 4.07
CA ASP A 112 3.23 2.02 3.71
C ASP A 112 2.38 1.65 4.93
N GLU A 113 1.05 1.76 4.79
CA GLU A 113 0.08 1.47 5.86
C GLU A 113 0.31 0.13 6.59
N HIS A 114 0.52 -0.95 5.83
CA HIS A 114 0.69 -2.28 6.39
C HIS A 114 1.97 -2.37 7.25
N THR A 115 3.03 -1.71 6.80
CA THR A 115 4.27 -1.59 7.56
C THR A 115 4.10 -0.71 8.78
N GLU A 116 3.31 0.38 8.70
CA GLU A 116 2.97 1.22 9.86
C GLU A 116 2.34 0.39 10.99
N ASP A 117 1.40 -0.50 10.67
CA ASP A 117 0.76 -1.38 11.66
C ASP A 117 1.74 -2.29 12.39
N ILE A 118 2.65 -2.90 11.64
CA ILE A 118 3.67 -3.79 12.18
C ILE A 118 4.63 -3.01 13.06
N LEU A 119 4.96 -1.77 12.68
CA LEU A 119 5.88 -0.90 13.41
C LEU A 119 5.34 -0.47 14.77
N VAL A 120 4.02 -0.45 14.99
CA VAL A 120 3.42 -0.16 16.31
C VAL A 120 4.06 -1.02 17.41
N MET A 121 4.30 -2.30 17.14
CA MET A 121 4.93 -3.20 18.11
C MET A 121 6.37 -2.78 18.41
N TYR A 122 7.15 -2.42 17.41
CA TYR A 122 8.54 -1.95 17.61
C TYR A 122 8.59 -0.59 18.31
N GLN A 123 7.70 0.33 17.95
CA GLN A 123 7.53 1.63 18.60
C GLN A 123 7.21 1.47 20.09
N SER A 124 6.34 0.51 20.43
CA SER A 124 5.98 0.22 21.81
C SER A 124 7.16 -0.28 22.66
N LEU A 125 8.19 -0.87 22.04
CA LEU A 125 9.38 -1.39 22.71
C LEU A 125 10.55 -0.40 22.74
N ALA A 126 10.49 0.65 21.92
CA ALA A 126 11.54 1.65 21.77
C ALA A 126 11.77 2.47 23.06
N SER A 127 12.92 3.13 23.14
CA SER A 127 13.16 4.15 24.16
C SER A 127 12.67 5.50 23.66
N GLY A 128 11.92 6.22 24.50
CA GLY A 128 11.37 7.53 24.18
C GLY A 128 10.19 7.50 23.20
N PHE A 129 9.85 8.68 22.67
CA PHE A 129 8.75 8.85 21.72
C PHE A 129 9.16 8.45 20.31
N SER A 130 8.33 7.64 19.65
CA SER A 130 8.53 7.23 18.26
C SER A 130 7.25 7.37 17.45
N SER A 131 7.39 7.78 16.19
CA SER A 131 6.29 7.99 15.25
C SER A 131 6.77 7.71 13.83
N VAL A 132 5.88 7.15 13.00
CA VAL A 132 6.13 6.81 11.59
C VAL A 132 5.14 7.50 10.64
N GLU A 133 4.14 8.18 11.20
CA GLU A 133 3.06 8.86 10.47
C GLU A 133 3.00 10.34 10.87
N SER A 134 2.87 11.22 9.87
CA SER A 134 2.47 12.61 10.09
C SER A 134 1.39 13.05 9.10
N ASN A 135 0.32 13.63 9.63
CA ASN A 135 -0.76 14.19 8.83
C ASN A 135 -0.30 15.38 7.95
N GLY A 136 0.87 15.96 8.25
CA GLY A 136 1.48 17.04 7.46
C GLY A 136 2.35 16.56 6.30
N ASN A 137 2.50 15.24 6.11
CA ASN A 137 3.36 14.67 5.06
C ASN A 137 2.68 14.55 3.70
N GLU A 138 1.41 14.94 3.58
CA GLU A 138 0.68 14.80 2.32
C GLU A 138 1.39 15.57 1.19
N ILE A 139 1.88 14.85 0.19
CA ILE A 139 2.58 15.44 -0.95
C ILE A 139 1.69 15.46 -2.18
N GLN A 140 1.90 16.45 -3.04
CA GLN A 140 1.24 16.48 -4.35
C GLN A 140 1.87 15.43 -5.27
N VAL A 141 1.10 14.37 -5.53
CA VAL A 141 1.39 13.39 -6.58
C VAL A 141 0.44 13.69 -7.75
N PRO A 142 0.92 13.69 -9.02
CA PRO A 142 0.04 13.87 -10.17
C PRO A 142 -1.20 12.96 -10.09
N GLU A 143 -2.38 13.53 -10.33
CA GLU A 143 -3.63 12.79 -10.26
C GLU A 143 -3.74 11.83 -11.46
N PHE A 144 -4.25 10.63 -11.21
CA PHE A 144 -4.43 9.61 -12.23
C PHE A 144 -5.43 10.00 -13.33
N ASN A 145 -5.21 9.48 -14.53
CA ASN A 145 -6.21 9.48 -15.58
C ASN A 145 -7.46 8.70 -15.12
N LEU A 146 -8.65 9.28 -15.29
CA LEU A 146 -9.95 8.67 -14.96
C LEU A 146 -10.15 7.31 -15.64
N ASN A 147 -9.55 7.08 -16.81
CA ASN A 147 -9.64 5.81 -17.55
C ASN A 147 -8.89 4.65 -16.88
N SER A 148 -7.99 4.95 -15.95
CA SER A 148 -7.21 3.97 -15.17
C SER A 148 -7.87 3.63 -13.83
N LYS A 149 -9.05 4.20 -13.54
CA LYS A 149 -9.73 3.96 -12.26
C LYS A 149 -10.38 2.58 -12.27
N ALA A 150 -10.09 1.78 -11.25
CA ALA A 150 -10.96 0.67 -10.90
C ALA A 150 -12.31 1.27 -10.47
N LEU A 151 -13.40 0.74 -11.02
CA LEU A 151 -14.75 1.14 -10.64
C LEU A 151 -15.40 0.00 -9.87
N ASP A 152 -16.15 0.35 -8.82
CA ASP A 152 -16.96 -0.61 -8.07
C ASP A 152 -18.27 -0.93 -8.82
N LYS A 153 -19.09 -1.80 -8.21
CA LYS A 153 -20.41 -2.19 -8.75
C LYS A 153 -21.40 -1.02 -8.94
N THR A 154 -21.14 0.13 -8.30
CA THR A 154 -21.97 1.34 -8.40
C THR A 154 -21.47 2.32 -9.45
N GLY A 155 -20.37 1.99 -10.14
CA GLY A 155 -19.69 2.89 -11.06
C GLY A 155 -18.91 3.98 -10.34
N GLN A 156 -18.79 3.90 -9.01
CA GLN A 156 -17.94 4.80 -8.24
C GLN A 156 -16.50 4.34 -8.31
N VAL A 157 -15.64 5.32 -8.12
CA VAL A 157 -14.19 5.20 -8.19
C VAL A 157 -13.76 4.36 -6.99
N TYR A 158 -13.39 3.10 -7.22
CA TYR A 158 -13.11 2.07 -6.21
C TYR A 158 -12.02 2.50 -5.22
N ASP A 159 -12.44 2.99 -4.06
CA ASP A 159 -11.60 3.59 -3.05
C ASP A 159 -11.71 2.76 -1.78
N ILE A 160 -10.70 1.92 -1.53
CA ILE A 160 -10.60 1.23 -0.25
C ILE A 160 -10.02 2.22 0.75
N ASP A 161 -10.88 3.05 1.36
CA ASP A 161 -10.48 3.96 2.44
C ASP A 161 -10.32 3.13 3.72
N ASP A 162 -9.20 2.43 3.78
CA ASP A 162 -8.77 1.62 4.90
C ASP A 162 -8.21 2.52 5.98
N ARG A 163 -8.99 3.44 6.57
CA ARG A 163 -8.65 3.89 7.94
C ARG A 163 -8.83 2.71 8.87
N SER A 164 -7.84 1.86 8.84
CA SER A 164 -8.06 0.45 8.91
C SER A 164 -8.35 0.00 10.31
N LEU A 165 -9.29 -0.92 10.41
CA LEU A 165 -9.50 -1.67 11.64
C LEU A 165 -8.19 -2.36 12.07
N HIS A 166 -7.29 -2.70 11.13
CA HIS A 166 -5.98 -3.27 11.46
C HIS A 166 -5.08 -2.28 12.21
N GLY A 167 -4.96 -1.01 11.81
CA GLY A 167 -4.17 -0.04 12.56
C GLY A 167 -4.71 0.22 13.96
N GLN A 168 -6.03 0.36 14.10
CA GLN A 168 -6.69 0.46 15.40
C GLN A 168 -6.46 -0.79 16.26
N THR A 169 -6.49 -1.97 15.64
CA THR A 169 -6.23 -3.25 16.30
C THR A 169 -4.79 -3.35 16.76
N SER A 170 -3.81 -2.95 15.95
CA SER A 170 -2.39 -2.95 16.31
C SER A 170 -2.12 -2.09 17.54
N TRP A 171 -2.68 -0.87 17.57
CA TRP A 171 -2.61 0.00 18.75
C TRP A 171 -3.33 -0.58 19.97
N TRP A 172 -4.49 -1.19 19.79
CA TRP A 172 -5.20 -1.87 20.87
C TRP A 172 -4.38 -3.04 21.44
N ILE A 173 -3.72 -3.84 20.59
CA ILE A 173 -2.84 -4.94 21.02
C ILE A 173 -1.66 -4.39 21.84
N ALA A 174 -0.96 -3.38 21.32
CA ALA A 174 0.17 -2.74 22.02
C ALA A 174 -0.25 -2.21 23.39
N ASN A 175 -1.44 -1.62 23.47
CA ASN A 175 -2.03 -1.19 24.72
C ASN A 175 -2.26 -2.34 25.71
N ARG A 176 -2.88 -3.43 25.25
CA ARG A 176 -3.22 -4.56 26.10
C ARG A 176 -2.02 -5.34 26.61
N ILE A 177 -0.96 -5.42 25.81
CA ILE A 177 0.23 -6.21 26.14
C ILE A 177 1.25 -5.38 26.92
N ALA A 178 1.53 -4.15 26.48
CA ALA A 178 2.62 -3.33 27.01
C ALA A 178 2.14 -2.11 27.82
N GLY A 179 0.83 -1.83 27.87
CA GLY A 179 0.28 -0.64 28.53
C GLY A 179 0.55 0.67 27.79
N VAL A 180 1.03 0.59 26.54
CA VAL A 180 1.40 1.75 25.73
C VAL A 180 0.15 2.38 25.10
N GLN A 181 0.04 3.71 25.12
CA GLN A 181 -1.08 4.44 24.55
C GLN A 181 -0.65 5.12 23.23
N LEU A 182 -1.57 5.17 22.26
CA LEU A 182 -1.41 6.06 21.12
C LEU A 182 -1.46 7.51 21.63
N GLU A 183 -0.44 8.28 21.27
CA GLU A 183 -0.27 9.67 21.61
C GLU A 183 -0.20 10.51 20.33
N HIS A 184 -0.79 11.70 20.40
CA HIS A 184 -0.67 12.74 19.38
C HIS A 184 0.27 13.81 19.88
N ARG A 185 1.33 14.12 19.12
CA ARG A 185 2.32 15.15 19.47
C ARG A 185 2.66 16.03 18.29
N THR A 186 2.77 17.32 18.54
CA THR A 186 3.37 18.26 17.60
C THR A 186 4.90 18.22 17.73
N LEU A 187 5.61 17.73 16.72
CA LEU A 187 7.08 17.77 16.63
C LEU A 187 7.51 18.55 15.40
N ASN A 188 8.36 19.56 15.57
CA ASN A 188 8.82 20.44 14.49
C ASN A 188 7.67 21.07 13.66
N GLY A 189 6.52 21.32 14.29
CA GLY A 189 5.34 21.87 13.63
C GLY A 189 4.50 20.86 12.84
N LEU A 190 4.83 19.56 12.91
CA LEU A 190 4.07 18.47 12.32
C LEU A 190 3.31 17.70 13.41
N GLU A 191 2.05 17.37 13.13
CA GLU A 191 1.24 16.50 13.98
C GLU A 191 1.62 15.05 13.73
N MET A 192 2.20 14.41 14.76
CA MET A 192 2.73 13.05 14.71
C MET A 192 1.85 12.11 15.53
N ASN A 193 1.55 10.94 14.98
CA ASN A 193 0.88 9.84 15.68
C ASN A 193 1.92 8.81 16.14
N GLY A 194 2.00 8.51 17.42
CA GLY A 194 3.07 7.65 17.95
C GLY A 194 2.88 7.26 19.41
N CYS A 195 3.94 6.83 20.07
CA CYS A 195 3.89 6.50 21.49
C CYS A 195 5.26 6.63 22.17
N ASN A 196 5.27 6.73 23.51
CA ASN A 196 6.48 6.44 24.28
C ASN A 196 6.56 4.95 24.53
N GLY A 197 7.63 4.32 24.03
CA GLY A 197 7.85 2.90 24.28
C GLY A 197 8.30 2.62 25.71
N ILE A 198 8.20 1.34 26.10
CA ILE A 198 8.55 0.87 27.45
C ILE A 198 10.04 0.59 27.65
N ALA A 199 10.89 0.92 26.66
CA ALA A 199 12.34 0.83 26.73
C ALA A 199 12.89 -0.55 27.20
N LEU A 200 12.36 -1.65 26.65
CA LEU A 200 12.78 -3.02 27.02
C LEU A 200 14.25 -3.36 26.69
N GLY A 201 14.99 -2.45 26.07
CA GLY A 201 16.43 -2.55 25.78
C GLY A 201 17.34 -1.78 26.75
N GLU A 202 16.81 -0.86 27.55
CA GLU A 202 17.60 -0.14 28.56
C GLU A 202 17.66 -1.01 29.82
N ARG A 203 18.67 -1.88 29.89
CA ARG A 203 19.02 -2.52 31.15
C ARG A 203 19.27 -1.42 32.19
N VAL A 204 18.44 -1.44 33.22
CA VAL A 204 18.71 -0.91 34.56
C VAL A 204 20.21 -1.02 34.85
N GLN A 205 20.91 0.12 34.80
CA GLN A 205 22.26 0.25 35.36
C GLN A 205 22.14 0.59 36.84
#